data_AF-A0A9E5EMY1-F1
#
_entry.id   AF-A0A9E5EMY1-F1
#
_cell.length_a   1.000
_cell.length_b   1.000
_cell.length_c   1.000
_cell.angle_alpha   90.00
_cell.angle_beta   90.00
_cell.angle_gamma   90.00
#
_symmetry.space_group_name_H-M   'P 1'
#
loop_
_entity.id
_entity.type
_entity.pdbx_description
1 polymer ?
#
loop_
_entity_poly.entity_id
_entity_poly.type
_entity_poly.pdbx_seq_one_letter_code
_entity_poly.pdbx_strand_id
1 'polypeptide(L)'
;MILSDMIVSNAVIAIPAIAALILVFQPDYRRAAQINTIASGITFVFSLILLIKGKETNDYLFVDDLNIVFIVLSTFIGFTTSIFSASYIDFEIGKGKLNSNNIRFYHAMYQIMMLAMNLALLATNIGLMWVAVEIATLSTVLMVGIYRSSEALEAAWKYFILGSVGIALALFGTILVYTAAEPIIGEGYNSMVWQSLLEHADHFNP
;
A
#
# COMPACT_ATOMS: atom_id res chain seq x y z
N MET A 1 20.19 -12.40 -17.06
CA MET A 1 20.58 -13.48 -16.14
C MET A 1 20.56 -13.07 -14.67
N ILE A 2 20.85 -11.82 -14.27
CA ILE A 2 20.80 -11.41 -12.86
C ILE A 2 19.38 -11.04 -12.37
N LEU A 3 18.47 -10.66 -13.29
CA LEU A 3 17.07 -10.35 -12.97
C LEU A 3 16.11 -11.56 -12.97
N SER A 4 16.56 -12.77 -13.37
CA SER A 4 15.70 -13.97 -13.31
C SER A 4 15.47 -14.41 -11.87
N ASP A 5 16.49 -14.26 -11.03
CA ASP A 5 16.49 -14.78 -9.66
C ASP A 5 16.01 -13.74 -8.65
N MET A 6 15.97 -12.45 -9.05
CA MET A 6 15.38 -11.41 -8.22
C MET A 6 13.86 -11.43 -8.40
N ILE A 7 13.16 -11.79 -7.33
CA ILE A 7 11.70 -11.71 -7.24
C ILE A 7 11.32 -10.23 -7.44
N VAL A 8 10.73 -9.90 -8.57
CA VAL A 8 10.47 -8.52 -9.01
C VAL A 8 9.42 -7.87 -8.10
N SER A 9 8.46 -8.67 -7.61
CA SER A 9 7.46 -8.26 -6.63
C SER A 9 8.09 -7.77 -5.30
N ASN A 10 9.25 -8.30 -4.88
CA ASN A 10 9.95 -7.78 -3.71
C ASN A 10 10.42 -6.34 -3.93
N ALA A 11 10.87 -5.98 -5.12
CA ALA A 11 11.30 -4.62 -5.41
C ALA A 11 10.13 -3.63 -5.35
N VAL A 12 8.95 -4.03 -5.86
CA VAL A 12 7.72 -3.22 -5.83
C VAL A 12 7.29 -2.83 -4.41
N ILE A 13 7.69 -3.64 -3.40
CA ILE A 13 7.45 -3.39 -1.97
C ILE A 13 8.66 -2.72 -1.32
N ALA A 14 9.87 -3.21 -1.57
CA ALA A 14 11.08 -2.71 -0.92
C ALA A 14 11.39 -1.25 -1.27
N ILE A 15 11.17 -0.85 -2.53
CA ILE A 15 11.42 0.53 -2.96
C ILE A 15 10.60 1.55 -2.15
N PRO A 16 9.25 1.47 -2.09
CA PRO A 16 8.47 2.41 -1.30
C PRO A 16 8.74 2.28 0.20
N ALA A 17 9.06 1.09 0.73
CA ALA A 17 9.45 0.93 2.13
C ALA A 17 10.75 1.68 2.47
N ILE A 18 11.79 1.50 1.67
CA ILE A 18 13.08 2.19 1.84
C ILE A 18 12.90 3.70 1.64
N ALA A 19 12.15 4.10 0.62
CA ALA A 19 11.86 5.50 0.36
C ALA A 19 11.12 6.16 1.54
N ALA A 20 10.12 5.49 2.11
CA ALA A 20 9.42 5.97 3.31
C ALA A 20 10.39 6.18 4.48
N LEU A 21 11.28 5.22 4.76
CA LEU A 21 12.29 5.35 5.82
C LEU A 21 13.23 6.54 5.57
N ILE A 22 13.72 6.71 4.34
CA ILE A 22 14.59 7.85 3.98
C ILE A 22 13.84 9.19 4.13
N LEU A 23 12.60 9.25 3.65
CA LEU A 23 11.77 10.46 3.68
C LEU A 23 11.39 10.87 5.11
N VAL A 24 11.21 9.89 6.00
CA VAL A 24 11.02 10.16 7.43
C VAL A 24 12.18 10.94 8.01
N PHE A 25 13.41 10.88 7.49
CA PHE A 25 14.54 11.66 8.01
C PHE A 25 14.94 12.86 7.13
N GLN A 26 14.22 13.15 6.05
CA GLN A 26 14.57 14.23 5.12
C GLN A 26 13.86 15.55 5.49
N PRO A 27 14.56 16.56 6.03
CA PRO A 27 13.96 17.85 6.39
C PRO A 27 13.74 18.78 5.18
N ASP A 28 14.48 18.59 4.09
CA ASP A 28 14.36 19.42 2.88
C ASP A 28 13.21 18.91 2.00
N TYR A 29 12.17 19.73 1.86
CA TYR A 29 10.96 19.40 1.10
C TYR A 29 11.23 19.16 -0.39
N ARG A 30 12.17 19.89 -1.01
CA ARG A 30 12.48 19.72 -2.44
C ARG A 30 13.18 18.39 -2.69
N ARG A 31 14.14 18.05 -1.83
CA ARG A 31 14.80 16.75 -1.87
C ARG A 31 13.82 15.63 -1.56
N ALA A 32 12.92 15.82 -0.60
CA ALA A 32 11.87 14.85 -0.29
C ALA A 32 10.95 14.60 -1.49
N ALA A 33 10.51 15.66 -2.18
CA ALA A 33 9.69 15.53 -3.39
C ALA A 33 10.42 14.81 -4.53
N GLN A 34 11.71 15.08 -4.74
CA GLN A 34 12.54 14.40 -5.72
C GLN A 34 12.71 12.91 -5.39
N ILE A 35 13.06 12.57 -4.14
CA ILE A 35 13.19 11.19 -3.66
C ILE A 35 11.86 10.44 -3.85
N ASN A 36 10.74 11.05 -3.46
CA ASN A 36 9.40 10.49 -3.62
C ASN A 36 9.10 10.18 -5.09
N THR A 37 9.35 11.13 -5.99
CA THR A 37 9.07 10.98 -7.43
C THR A 37 9.95 9.90 -8.06
N ILE A 38 11.24 9.88 -7.71
CA ILE A 38 12.19 8.87 -8.19
C ILE A 38 11.78 7.49 -7.69
N ALA A 39 11.46 7.34 -6.40
CA ALA A 39 11.02 6.06 -5.83
C ALA A 39 9.73 5.55 -6.49
N SER A 40 8.73 6.42 -6.69
CA SER A 40 7.50 6.05 -7.39
C SER A 40 7.76 5.69 -8.86
N GLY A 41 8.65 6.40 -9.55
CA GLY A 41 9.04 6.09 -10.93
C GLY A 41 9.76 4.75 -11.05
N ILE A 42 10.71 4.45 -10.17
CA ILE A 42 11.39 3.15 -10.13
C ILE A 42 10.36 2.04 -9.82
N THR A 43 9.48 2.24 -8.85
CA THR A 43 8.42 1.27 -8.50
C THR A 43 7.52 0.97 -9.71
N PHE A 44 7.12 2.01 -10.45
CA PHE A 44 6.35 1.86 -11.68
C PHE A 44 7.12 1.07 -12.76
N VAL A 45 8.40 1.36 -12.97
CA VAL A 45 9.23 0.55 -13.90
C VAL A 45 9.26 -0.92 -13.48
N PHE A 46 9.42 -1.23 -12.20
CA PHE A 46 9.37 -2.61 -11.70
C PHE A 46 8.00 -3.27 -11.89
N SER A 47 6.89 -2.52 -11.76
CA SER A 47 5.57 -3.06 -12.10
C SER A 47 5.42 -3.37 -13.59
N LEU A 48 6.05 -2.59 -14.48
CA LEU A 48 6.05 -2.88 -15.92
C LEU A 48 6.90 -4.12 -16.23
N ILE A 49 7.97 -4.34 -15.47
CA ILE A 49 8.76 -5.58 -15.56
C ILE A 49 7.92 -6.79 -15.13
N LEU A 50 7.07 -6.65 -14.10
CA LEU A 50 6.14 -7.72 -13.69
C LEU A 50 5.19 -8.12 -14.83
N LEU A 51 4.70 -7.18 -15.65
CA LEU A 51 3.86 -7.50 -16.82
C LEU A 51 4.55 -8.44 -17.81
N ILE A 52 5.87 -8.30 -17.97
CA ILE A 52 6.65 -9.11 -18.91
C ILE A 52 7.03 -10.45 -18.27
N LYS A 53 7.38 -10.44 -16.98
CA LYS A 53 7.80 -11.64 -16.23
C LYS A 53 6.62 -12.59 -15.97
N GLY A 54 5.43 -12.04 -15.73
CA GLY A 54 4.22 -12.81 -15.41
C GLY A 54 4.21 -13.27 -13.95
N LYS A 55 3.70 -14.48 -13.73
CA LYS A 55 3.41 -15.03 -12.40
C LYS A 55 4.68 -15.23 -11.58
N GLU A 56 4.62 -14.79 -10.33
CA GLU A 56 5.62 -15.02 -9.29
C GLU A 56 4.89 -15.48 -8.03
N THR A 57 5.47 -16.42 -7.28
CA THR A 57 4.89 -16.88 -6.02
C THR A 57 6.00 -17.12 -5.01
N ASN A 58 5.78 -16.63 -3.80
CA ASN A 58 6.57 -16.86 -2.61
C ASN A 58 5.60 -17.07 -1.43
N ASP A 59 6.11 -17.42 -0.26
CA ASP A 59 5.32 -17.70 0.95
C ASP A 59 4.33 -16.56 1.27
N TYR A 60 4.77 -15.30 1.13
CA TYR A 60 3.99 -14.12 1.50
C TYR A 60 3.43 -13.32 0.32
N LEU A 61 4.00 -13.50 -0.88
CA LEU A 61 3.67 -12.69 -2.05
C LEU A 61 3.25 -13.55 -3.23
N PHE A 62 2.14 -13.18 -3.86
CA PHE A 62 1.57 -13.86 -5.01
C PHE A 62 1.27 -12.86 -6.10
N VAL A 63 1.69 -13.18 -7.32
CA VAL A 63 1.48 -12.39 -8.52
C VAL A 63 0.72 -13.24 -9.52
N ASP A 64 -0.44 -12.75 -9.96
CA ASP A 64 -1.29 -13.37 -10.97
C ASP A 64 -1.61 -12.40 -12.12
N ASP A 65 -2.35 -12.89 -13.11
CA ASP A 65 -2.67 -12.10 -14.30
C ASP A 65 -3.60 -10.91 -13.99
N LEU A 66 -4.33 -10.95 -12.87
CA LEU A 66 -5.30 -9.93 -12.47
C LEU A 66 -4.65 -8.84 -11.62
N ASN A 67 -3.91 -9.22 -10.58
CA ASN A 67 -3.31 -8.29 -9.63
C ASN A 67 -2.18 -7.47 -10.27
N ILE A 68 -1.45 -8.00 -11.26
CA ILE A 68 -0.45 -7.23 -12.01
C ILE A 68 -1.10 -5.99 -12.65
N VAL A 69 -2.30 -6.12 -13.21
CA VAL A 69 -3.01 -4.99 -13.84
C VAL A 69 -3.28 -3.90 -12.80
N PHE A 70 -3.74 -4.27 -11.61
CA PHE A 70 -3.99 -3.33 -10.52
C PHE A 70 -2.70 -2.71 -9.96
N ILE A 71 -1.61 -3.47 -9.87
CA ILE A 71 -0.31 -2.96 -9.41
C ILE A 71 0.25 -1.93 -10.39
N VAL A 72 0.20 -2.22 -11.69
CA VAL A 72 0.65 -1.29 -12.74
C VAL A 72 -0.21 -0.03 -12.74
N LEU A 73 -1.53 -0.16 -12.64
CA LEU A 73 -2.43 0.99 -12.58
C LEU A 73 -2.17 1.84 -11.32
N SER A 74 -2.06 1.20 -10.17
CA SER A 74 -1.79 1.85 -8.88
C SER A 74 -0.47 2.62 -8.90
N THR A 75 0.61 1.98 -9.37
CA THR A 75 1.94 2.60 -9.45
C THR A 75 2.04 3.67 -10.54
N PHE A 76 1.30 3.55 -11.66
CA PHE A 76 1.18 4.60 -12.67
C PHE A 76 0.50 5.85 -12.12
N ILE A 77 -0.65 5.69 -11.44
CA ILE A 77 -1.37 6.79 -10.79
C ILE A 77 -0.49 7.39 -9.68
N GLY A 78 0.18 6.55 -8.90
CA GLY A 78 1.12 6.98 -7.87
C GLY A 78 2.27 7.81 -8.45
N PHE A 79 2.90 7.35 -9.52
CA PHE A 79 3.99 8.08 -10.16
C PHE A 79 3.53 9.43 -10.72
N THR A 80 2.45 9.46 -11.50
CA THR A 80 1.92 10.71 -12.08
C THR A 80 1.48 11.70 -11.00
N THR A 81 0.84 11.21 -9.93
CA THR A 81 0.45 12.02 -8.77
C THR A 81 1.67 12.56 -8.02
N SER A 82 2.75 11.78 -7.90
CA SER A 82 4.00 12.25 -7.26
C SER A 82 4.66 13.40 -8.02
N ILE A 83 4.67 13.35 -9.37
CA ILE A 83 5.17 14.43 -10.23
C ILE A 83 4.34 15.70 -10.03
N PHE A 84 3.02 15.57 -10.08
CA PHE A 84 2.12 16.70 -9.88
C PHE A 84 2.28 17.30 -8.48
N SER A 85 2.30 16.45 -7.45
CA SER A 85 2.42 16.84 -6.05
C SER A 85 3.70 17.62 -5.77
N ALA A 86 4.83 17.21 -6.37
CA ALA A 86 6.10 17.92 -6.23
C ALA A 86 6.02 19.39 -6.65
N SER A 87 5.30 19.69 -7.73
CA SER A 87 5.13 21.08 -8.19
C SER A 87 4.06 21.84 -7.40
N TYR A 88 3.00 21.13 -7.00
CA TYR A 88 1.88 21.71 -6.27
C TYR A 88 2.24 22.11 -4.83
N ILE A 89 3.03 21.29 -4.14
CA ILE A 89 3.49 21.59 -2.78
C ILE A 89 4.38 22.83 -2.76
N ASP A 90 5.33 22.95 -3.70
CA ASP A 90 6.16 24.14 -3.84
C ASP A 90 5.32 25.43 -3.99
N PHE A 91 4.22 25.34 -4.73
CA PHE A 91 3.28 26.44 -4.91
C PHE A 91 2.50 26.80 -3.64
N GLU A 92 2.02 25.81 -2.88
CA GLU A 92 1.27 26.02 -1.62
C GLU A 92 2.17 26.52 -0.47
N ILE A 93 3.44 26.12 -0.42
CA ILE A 93 4.44 26.73 0.48
C ILE A 93 4.59 28.22 0.17
N GLY A 94 4.66 28.58 -1.13
CA GLY A 94 4.75 29.98 -1.56
C GLY A 94 3.56 30.85 -1.11
N LYS A 95 2.40 30.24 -0.85
CA LYS A 95 1.20 30.89 -0.30
C LYS A 95 1.14 30.92 1.23
N GLY A 96 2.10 30.31 1.92
CA GLY A 96 2.16 30.26 3.38
C GLY A 96 1.11 29.34 4.03
N LYS A 97 0.48 28.45 3.26
CA LYS A 97 -0.57 27.53 3.77
C LYS A 97 -0.03 26.23 4.35
N LEU A 98 1.21 25.87 4.01
CA LEU A 98 1.86 24.64 4.48
C LEU A 98 3.19 24.97 5.15
N ASN A 99 3.44 24.31 6.28
CA ASN A 99 4.71 24.39 7.00
C ASN A 99 5.64 23.25 6.54
N SER A 100 6.93 23.53 6.37
CA SER A 100 7.94 22.57 5.92
C SER A 100 7.98 21.27 6.73
N ASN A 101 7.66 21.34 8.03
CA ASN A 101 7.61 20.16 8.90
C ASN A 101 6.46 19.20 8.55
N ASN A 102 5.31 19.70 8.10
CA ASN A 102 4.16 18.85 7.74
C ASN A 102 4.40 18.13 6.39
N ILE A 103 5.23 18.71 5.52
CA ILE A 103 5.55 18.17 4.19
C ILE A 103 6.48 16.96 4.27
N ARG A 104 7.39 16.94 5.25
CA ARG A 104 8.21 15.76 5.55
C ARG A 104 7.36 14.52 5.79
N PHE A 105 6.30 14.66 6.60
CA PHE A 105 5.37 13.57 6.87
C PHE A 105 4.56 13.18 5.64
N TYR A 106 4.18 14.14 4.79
CA TYR A 106 3.42 13.86 3.58
C TYR A 106 4.11 12.86 2.66
N HIS A 107 5.37 13.12 2.27
CA HIS A 107 6.06 12.22 1.33
C HIS A 107 6.35 10.85 1.95
N ALA A 108 6.64 10.79 3.25
CA ALA A 108 6.77 9.53 3.97
C ALA A 108 5.44 8.74 3.97
N MET A 109 4.33 9.37 4.36
CA MET A 109 3.00 8.74 4.35
C MET A 109 2.56 8.35 2.93
N TYR A 110 2.94 9.13 1.92
CA TYR A 110 2.71 8.81 0.52
C TYR A 110 3.36 7.48 0.12
N GLN A 111 4.65 7.30 0.45
CA GLN A 111 5.34 6.04 0.18
C GLN A 111 4.83 4.88 1.05
N ILE A 112 4.42 5.12 2.30
CA ILE A 112 3.78 4.09 3.13
C ILE A 112 2.44 3.66 2.53
N MET A 113 1.64 4.60 2.02
CA MET A 113 0.39 4.27 1.33
C MET A 113 0.65 3.44 0.06
N MET A 114 1.64 3.83 -0.75
CA MET A 114 2.02 3.07 -1.96
C MET A 114 2.52 1.66 -1.60
N LEU A 115 3.37 1.54 -0.59
CA LEU A 115 3.84 0.27 -0.03
C LEU A 115 2.65 -0.60 0.38
N ALA A 116 1.76 -0.05 1.18
CA ALA A 116 0.63 -0.76 1.77
C ALA A 116 -0.36 -1.23 0.69
N MET A 117 -0.66 -0.39 -0.30
CA MET A 117 -1.53 -0.77 -1.42
C MET A 117 -0.90 -1.88 -2.28
N ASN A 118 0.40 -1.78 -2.58
CA ASN A 118 1.11 -2.82 -3.33
C ASN A 118 1.17 -4.14 -2.54
N LEU A 119 1.43 -4.07 -1.23
CA LEU A 119 1.44 -5.23 -0.35
C LEU A 119 0.05 -5.89 -0.28
N ALA A 120 -1.02 -5.09 -0.20
CA ALA A 120 -2.39 -5.63 -0.20
C ALA A 120 -2.70 -6.40 -1.48
N LEU A 121 -2.29 -5.88 -2.65
CA LEU A 121 -2.50 -6.53 -3.95
C LEU A 121 -1.66 -7.81 -4.12
N LEU A 122 -0.51 -7.87 -3.45
CA LEU A 122 0.43 -9.00 -3.54
C LEU A 122 0.25 -10.03 -2.41
N ALA A 123 -0.52 -9.75 -1.38
CA ALA A 123 -0.60 -10.59 -0.19
C ALA A 123 -1.19 -11.98 -0.51
N THR A 124 -0.46 -13.04 -0.18
CA THR A 124 -0.97 -14.43 -0.23
C THR A 124 -2.00 -14.71 0.86
N ASN A 125 -1.95 -13.97 1.96
CA ASN A 125 -2.71 -14.21 3.17
C ASN A 125 -3.77 -13.12 3.38
N ILE A 126 -5.02 -13.52 3.65
CA ILE A 126 -6.16 -12.59 3.82
C ILE A 126 -5.99 -11.66 5.03
N GLY A 127 -5.32 -12.12 6.08
CA GLY A 127 -4.98 -11.31 7.25
C GLY A 127 -3.89 -10.29 6.94
N LEU A 128 -2.85 -10.68 6.20
CA LEU A 128 -1.81 -9.75 5.76
C LEU A 128 -2.38 -8.68 4.82
N MET A 129 -3.27 -9.08 3.90
CA MET A 129 -4.00 -8.15 3.03
C MET A 129 -4.79 -7.14 3.86
N TRP A 130 -5.53 -7.59 4.87
CA TRP A 130 -6.28 -6.71 5.77
C TRP A 130 -5.37 -5.69 6.47
N VAL A 131 -4.26 -6.14 7.06
CA VAL A 131 -3.28 -5.26 7.73
C VAL A 131 -2.76 -4.22 6.74
N ALA A 132 -2.42 -4.64 5.52
CA ALA A 132 -1.91 -3.75 4.48
C ALA A 132 -2.96 -2.70 4.08
N VAL A 133 -4.22 -3.08 3.91
CA VAL A 133 -5.31 -2.13 3.64
C VAL A 133 -5.45 -1.12 4.77
N GLU A 134 -5.38 -1.54 6.04
CA GLU A 134 -5.49 -0.61 7.17
C GLU A 134 -4.29 0.34 7.28
N ILE A 135 -3.08 -0.10 6.92
CA ILE A 135 -1.93 0.81 6.86
C ILE A 135 -2.16 1.88 5.76
N ALA A 136 -2.76 1.50 4.63
CA ALA A 136 -3.07 2.43 3.56
C ALA A 136 -4.15 3.46 3.97
N THR A 137 -5.18 3.04 4.70
CA THR A 137 -6.24 3.94 5.22
C THR A 137 -5.66 4.94 6.24
N LEU A 138 -4.88 4.47 7.22
CA LEU A 138 -4.25 5.32 8.23
C LEU A 138 -3.30 6.34 7.62
N SER A 139 -2.48 5.91 6.66
CA SER A 139 -1.58 6.81 5.92
C SER A 139 -2.36 7.90 5.19
N THR A 140 -3.51 7.54 4.60
CA THR A 140 -4.39 8.49 3.90
C THR A 140 -5.03 9.50 4.84
N VAL A 141 -5.54 9.05 5.99
CA VAL A 141 -6.13 9.93 7.03
C VAL A 141 -5.12 11.00 7.46
N LEU A 142 -3.86 10.62 7.69
CA LEU A 142 -2.80 11.54 8.06
C LEU A 142 -2.51 12.56 6.95
N MET A 143 -2.54 12.15 5.68
CA MET A 143 -2.36 13.05 4.54
C MET A 143 -3.54 14.01 4.36
N VAL A 144 -4.79 13.58 4.57
CA VAL A 144 -5.98 14.45 4.51
C VAL A 144 -5.88 15.56 5.57
N GLY A 145 -5.38 15.22 6.76
CA GLY A 145 -5.18 16.16 7.88
C GLY A 145 -3.96 17.09 7.77
N ILE A 146 -3.20 17.07 6.67
CA ILE A 146 -1.89 17.76 6.56
C ILE A 146 -1.95 19.27 6.84
N TYR A 147 -3.04 19.93 6.45
CA TYR A 147 -3.22 21.38 6.61
C TYR A 147 -3.50 21.79 8.06
N ARG A 148 -3.89 20.85 8.94
CA ARG A 148 -4.22 21.08 10.36
C ARG A 148 -5.24 22.21 10.61
N SER A 149 -6.04 22.58 9.61
CA SER A 149 -7.19 23.47 9.81
C SER A 149 -8.36 22.71 10.42
N SER A 150 -9.34 23.43 10.98
CA SER A 150 -10.54 22.81 11.57
C SER A 150 -11.27 21.95 10.53
N GLU A 151 -11.38 22.44 9.30
CA GLU A 151 -12.06 21.77 8.19
C GLU A 151 -11.29 20.52 7.74
N ALA A 152 -9.96 20.60 7.65
CA ALA A 152 -9.11 19.47 7.26
C ALA A 152 -9.14 18.35 8.32
N LEU A 153 -9.12 18.72 9.60
CA LEU A 153 -9.20 17.76 10.71
C LEU A 153 -10.59 17.14 10.81
N GLU A 154 -11.66 17.91 10.60
CA GLU A 154 -13.02 17.38 10.55
C GLU A 154 -13.20 16.41 9.39
N ALA A 155 -12.66 16.73 8.21
CA ALA A 155 -12.68 15.83 7.05
C ALA A 155 -11.89 14.54 7.30
N ALA A 156 -10.67 14.65 7.84
CA ALA A 156 -9.84 13.50 8.18
C ALA A 156 -10.52 12.59 9.23
N TRP A 157 -11.15 13.19 10.25
CA TRP A 157 -11.89 12.47 11.27
C TRP A 157 -13.12 11.73 10.71
N LYS A 158 -13.91 12.40 9.87
CA LYS A 158 -15.07 11.77 9.18
C LYS A 158 -14.63 10.61 8.30
N TYR A 159 -13.54 10.79 7.56
CA TYR A 159 -12.98 9.75 6.70
C TYR A 159 -12.45 8.57 7.52
N PHE A 160 -11.75 8.84 8.62
CA PHE A 160 -11.25 7.81 9.54
C PHE A 160 -12.39 6.97 10.11
N ILE A 161 -13.43 7.58 10.68
CA ILE A 161 -14.55 6.84 11.27
C ILE A 161 -15.28 6.01 10.22
N LEU A 162 -15.54 6.57 9.03
CA LEU A 162 -16.19 5.82 7.95
C LEU A 162 -15.35 4.62 7.49
N GLY A 163 -14.04 4.80 7.33
CA GLY A 163 -13.11 3.74 6.95
C GLY A 163 -12.97 2.66 8.03
N SER A 164 -12.86 3.06 9.30
CA SER A 164 -12.71 2.15 10.45
C SER A 164 -13.88 1.19 10.60
N VAL A 165 -15.10 1.61 10.29
CA VAL A 165 -16.27 0.70 10.30
C VAL A 165 -16.13 -0.34 9.19
N GLY A 166 -15.76 0.07 7.97
CA GLY A 166 -15.57 -0.85 6.84
C GLY A 166 -14.47 -1.87 7.09
N ILE A 167 -13.31 -1.44 7.59
CA ILE A 167 -12.18 -2.34 7.86
C ILE A 167 -12.45 -3.26 9.06
N ALA A 168 -13.26 -2.83 10.04
CA ALA A 168 -13.69 -3.68 11.14
C ALA A 168 -14.63 -4.79 10.66
N LEU A 169 -15.56 -4.49 9.74
CA LEU A 169 -16.40 -5.50 9.09
C LEU A 169 -15.56 -6.47 8.23
N ALA A 170 -14.55 -5.97 7.53
CA ALA A 170 -13.61 -6.81 6.79
C ALA A 170 -12.80 -7.74 7.71
N LEU A 171 -12.36 -7.25 8.88
CA LEU A 171 -11.69 -8.08 9.88
C LEU A 171 -12.63 -9.16 10.41
N PHE A 172 -13.87 -8.78 10.72
CA PHE A 172 -14.89 -9.74 11.16
C PHE A 172 -15.12 -10.84 10.12
N GLY A 173 -15.27 -10.49 8.84
CA GLY A 173 -15.35 -11.47 7.75
C GLY A 173 -14.10 -12.36 7.65
N THR A 174 -12.91 -11.78 7.82
CA THR A 174 -11.64 -12.52 7.84
C THR A 174 -11.60 -13.56 8.97
N ILE A 175 -12.10 -13.19 10.16
CA ILE A 175 -12.22 -14.10 11.30
C ILE A 175 -13.21 -15.23 11.00
N LEU A 176 -14.37 -14.91 10.41
CA LEU A 176 -15.35 -15.95 10.03
C LEU A 176 -14.77 -16.94 9.03
N VAL A 177 -14.04 -16.46 8.02
CA VAL A 177 -13.35 -17.33 7.05
C VAL A 177 -12.32 -18.21 7.74
N TYR A 178 -11.50 -17.66 8.65
CA TYR A 178 -10.53 -18.44 9.43
C TYR A 178 -11.23 -19.53 10.25
N THR A 179 -12.30 -19.20 10.98
CA THR A 179 -13.04 -20.17 11.80
C THR A 179 -13.73 -21.26 10.97
N ALA A 180 -14.14 -20.97 9.74
CA ALA A 180 -14.66 -21.97 8.82
C ALA A 180 -13.57 -22.90 8.26
N ALA A 181 -12.37 -22.36 8.04
CA ALA A 181 -11.21 -23.06 7.48
C ALA A 181 -10.46 -23.94 8.50
N GLU A 182 -10.34 -23.47 9.74
CA GLU A 182 -9.53 -24.08 10.81
C GLU A 182 -9.83 -25.57 11.05
N PRO A 183 -11.09 -26.05 11.10
CA PRO A 183 -11.38 -27.47 11.31
C PRO A 183 -10.93 -28.40 10.17
N ILE A 184 -10.65 -27.86 8.98
CA ILE A 184 -10.36 -28.61 7.76
C ILE A 184 -8.88 -28.50 7.39
N ILE A 185 -8.34 -27.28 7.42
CA ILE A 185 -6.96 -26.98 7.00
C ILE A 185 -5.99 -27.04 8.22
N GLY A 186 -6.50 -26.85 9.44
CA GLY A 186 -5.73 -26.79 10.69
C GLY A 186 -5.54 -25.37 11.22
N GLU A 187 -4.80 -25.21 12.31
CA GLU A 187 -4.59 -23.89 12.92
C GLU A 187 -3.50 -23.07 12.21
N GLY A 188 -3.63 -21.74 12.26
CA GLY A 188 -2.54 -20.81 11.93
C GLY A 188 -2.49 -20.36 10.46
N TYR A 189 -1.26 -20.15 9.96
CA TYR A 189 -0.99 -19.41 8.71
C TYR A 189 -1.72 -19.96 7.49
N ASN A 190 -1.71 -21.28 7.32
CA ASN A 190 -2.26 -21.95 6.14
C ASN A 190 -3.77 -21.71 5.97
N SER A 191 -4.52 -21.63 7.07
CA SER A 191 -5.97 -21.36 7.09
C SER A 191 -6.35 -19.93 6.75
N MET A 192 -5.37 -19.11 6.39
CA MET A 192 -5.56 -17.73 5.95
C MET A 192 -4.91 -17.48 4.57
N VAL A 193 -4.30 -18.48 3.94
CA VAL A 193 -3.70 -18.35 2.59
C VAL A 193 -4.78 -18.54 1.53
N TRP A 194 -4.88 -17.60 0.59
CA TRP A 194 -5.87 -17.61 -0.50
C TRP A 194 -5.96 -18.94 -1.24
N GLN A 195 -4.80 -19.46 -1.67
CA GLN A 195 -4.75 -20.71 -2.42
C GLN A 195 -5.26 -21.90 -1.59
N SER A 196 -4.83 -22.01 -0.33
CA SER A 196 -5.29 -23.08 0.57
C SER A 196 -6.80 -23.00 0.84
N LEU A 197 -7.32 -21.78 1.00
CA LEU A 197 -8.74 -21.52 1.20
C LEU A 197 -9.56 -21.92 -0.03
N LEU A 198 -9.09 -21.57 -1.23
CA LEU A 198 -9.77 -21.92 -2.49
C LEU A 198 -9.73 -23.42 -2.76
N GLU A 199 -8.62 -24.09 -2.46
CA GLU A 199 -8.47 -25.55 -2.65
C GLU A 199 -9.43 -26.38 -1.78
N HIS A 200 -9.84 -25.87 -0.62
CA HIS A 200 -10.71 -26.57 0.34
C HIS A 200 -12.10 -25.94 0.49
N ALA A 201 -12.45 -24.96 -0.36
CA ALA A 201 -13.67 -24.18 -0.22
C ALA A 201 -14.96 -25.03 -0.20
N ASP A 202 -14.99 -26.12 -0.97
CA ASP A 202 -16.14 -27.05 -1.06
C ASP A 202 -16.42 -27.81 0.25
N HIS A 203 -15.46 -27.81 1.18
CA HIS A 203 -15.58 -28.47 2.47
C HIS A 203 -15.99 -27.53 3.60
N PHE A 204 -15.99 -26.21 3.37
CA PHE A 204 -16.36 -25.24 4.39
C PHE A 204 -17.85 -25.33 4.71
N ASN A 205 -18.17 -25.16 5.99
CA ASN A 205 -19.56 -25.15 6.46
C ASN A 205 -20.23 -23.84 5.96
N PRO A 206 -21.36 -23.90 5.24
CA PRO A 206 -22.04 -22.72 4.70
C PRO A 206 -22.62 -21.79 5.76
#